data_AF-A0A936ERX2-F1
#
_entry.id   AF-A0A936ERX2-F1
#
_cell.length_a   1.000
_cell.length_b   1.000
_cell.length_c   1.000
_cell.angle_alpha   90.00
_cell.angle_beta   90.00
_cell.angle_gamma   90.00
#
_symmetry.space_group_name_H-M   'P 1'
#
loop_
_entity.id
_entity.type
_entity.pdbx_description
1 polymer ?
#
loop_
_entity_poly.entity_id
_entity_poly.type
_entity_poly.pdbx_seq_one_letter_code
_entity_poly.pdbx_strand_id
1 'polypeptide(L)'
;MGDLTRSRNKLNDMLTGSSAVSFATDASWETAEHALSDWWKDVKDEEAKDTFSEVLGEKRMTVRAMADNRGDKVLEFQVKAEGAEPNVQTDRKMTFAYGVKGVQARGTPENFVNKQKNKLGLHELSASLLTGDRGLAQNQIKYYASATYVFMPLPREEDLQVFAVLNGIAKTSGSKKFKDYVRMIASKLTRVKSAYEYDMGTTYCDIADRGTQGPGKFRYGLSGTVSSPGKKVASKADDLEIARRKQLAIKYKSILSSGARNEIVVAYRQHGDGTTCFPLFTRREGTLFPIVSATGVRTGEAITLDGQIVKK
;
A
#
# COMPACT_ATOMS: atom_id res chain seq x y z
N MET A 1 6.06 23.71 2.66
CA MET A 1 4.69 23.42 2.15
C MET A 1 4.37 24.02 0.78
N GLY A 2 5.20 24.91 0.20
CA GLY A 2 4.85 25.65 -1.02
C GLY A 2 5.02 24.90 -2.36
N ASP A 3 6.00 24.00 -2.48
CA ASP A 3 6.36 23.45 -3.80
C ASP A 3 5.44 22.29 -4.22
N LEU A 4 5.26 21.27 -3.37
CA LEU A 4 4.33 20.16 -3.64
C LEU A 4 2.89 20.62 -3.90
N THR A 5 2.39 21.59 -3.14
CA THR A 5 1.04 22.13 -3.38
C THR A 5 0.93 22.78 -4.76
N ARG A 6 1.97 23.52 -5.17
CA ARG A 6 2.00 24.22 -6.47
C ARG A 6 2.08 23.23 -7.63
N SER A 7 3.01 22.26 -7.59
CA SER A 7 3.17 21.27 -8.64
C SER A 7 1.94 20.36 -8.76
N ARG A 8 1.33 19.99 -7.62
CA ARG A 8 0.06 19.25 -7.61
C ARG A 8 -1.09 20.03 -8.25
N ASN A 9 -1.25 21.31 -7.89
CA ASN A 9 -2.32 22.13 -8.47
C ASN A 9 -2.13 22.29 -9.98
N LYS A 10 -0.90 22.60 -10.42
CA LYS A 10 -0.55 22.67 -11.86
C LYS A 10 -0.92 21.37 -12.59
N LEU A 11 -0.62 20.22 -11.99
CA LEU A 11 -0.95 18.93 -12.56
C LEU A 11 -2.47 18.64 -12.55
N ASN A 12 -3.17 19.00 -11.48
CA ASN A 12 -4.63 18.88 -11.42
C ASN A 12 -5.31 19.71 -12.51
N ASP A 13 -4.89 20.96 -12.72
CA ASP A 13 -5.45 21.84 -13.76
C ASP A 13 -5.29 21.22 -15.15
N MET A 14 -4.16 20.55 -15.40
CA MET A 14 -3.90 19.81 -16.64
C MET A 14 -4.76 18.55 -16.79
N LEU A 15 -5.23 17.96 -15.69
CA LEU A 15 -5.99 16.70 -15.67
C LEU A 15 -7.51 16.92 -15.67
N THR A 16 -8.02 18.03 -15.14
CA THR A 16 -9.46 18.21 -14.86
C THR A 16 -10.13 19.43 -15.50
N GLY A 17 -9.42 20.19 -16.34
CA GLY A 17 -9.95 21.39 -17.00
C GLY A 17 -10.50 21.20 -18.43
N SER A 18 -11.14 22.24 -18.98
CA SER A 18 -11.51 22.32 -20.41
C SER A 18 -10.31 22.29 -21.36
N SER A 19 -9.11 22.50 -20.82
CA SER A 19 -7.82 22.39 -21.51
C SER A 19 -7.06 21.12 -21.11
N ALA A 20 -7.77 20.06 -20.72
CA ALA A 20 -7.15 18.80 -20.30
C ALA A 20 -6.16 18.31 -21.36
N VAL A 21 -4.92 18.09 -20.94
CA VAL A 21 -3.85 17.68 -21.85
C VAL A 21 -4.10 16.24 -22.29
N SER A 22 -4.17 16.01 -23.59
CA SER A 22 -4.17 14.66 -24.12
C SER A 22 -2.83 14.01 -23.85
N PHE A 23 -2.81 12.78 -23.34
CA PHE A 23 -1.57 12.00 -23.20
C PHE A 23 -1.36 11.05 -24.38
N ALA A 24 -2.19 11.14 -25.43
CA ALA A 24 -2.27 10.13 -26.48
C ALA A 24 -1.05 10.08 -27.41
N THR A 25 -0.32 11.18 -27.57
CA THR A 25 0.84 11.27 -28.47
C THR A 25 2.10 11.65 -27.71
N ASP A 26 3.27 11.40 -28.31
CA ASP A 26 4.55 11.77 -27.68
C ASP A 26 4.75 13.30 -27.62
N ALA A 27 4.23 14.06 -28.59
CA ALA A 27 4.30 15.52 -28.57
C ALA A 27 3.48 16.13 -27.42
N SER A 28 2.28 15.59 -27.17
CA SER A 28 1.44 16.06 -26.07
C SER A 28 1.96 15.57 -24.70
N TRP A 29 2.66 14.42 -24.68
CA TRP A 29 3.41 13.96 -23.52
C TRP A 29 4.55 14.91 -23.13
N GLU A 30 5.36 15.39 -24.07
CA GLU A 30 6.52 16.25 -23.79
C GLU A 30 6.14 17.54 -23.05
N THR A 31 4.97 18.11 -23.36
CA THR A 31 4.43 19.28 -22.64
C THR A 31 4.05 18.93 -21.19
N ALA A 32 3.53 17.72 -20.96
CA ALA A 32 3.09 17.28 -19.65
C ALA A 32 4.22 16.69 -18.79
N GLU A 33 5.26 16.17 -19.42
CA GLU A 33 6.37 15.45 -18.78
C GLU A 33 7.04 16.29 -17.69
N HIS A 34 7.27 17.58 -17.95
CA HIS A 34 7.85 18.49 -16.96
C HIS A 34 6.95 18.65 -15.73
N ALA A 35 5.65 18.91 -15.92
CA ALA A 35 4.72 19.07 -14.79
C ALA A 35 4.57 17.78 -13.96
N LEU A 36 4.55 16.61 -14.62
CA LEU A 36 4.54 15.33 -13.93
C LEU A 36 5.84 15.06 -13.19
N SER A 37 6.98 15.43 -13.77
CA SER A 37 8.30 15.25 -13.16
C SER A 37 8.49 16.16 -11.95
N ASP A 38 8.05 17.41 -12.04
CA ASP A 38 8.06 18.36 -10.91
C ASP A 38 7.19 17.83 -9.76
N TRP A 39 5.94 17.45 -10.04
CA TRP A 39 5.05 16.88 -9.02
C TRP A 39 5.64 15.61 -8.39
N TRP A 40 6.13 14.68 -9.21
CA TRP A 40 6.68 13.44 -8.70
C TRP A 40 7.94 13.66 -7.85
N LYS A 41 8.82 14.57 -8.27
CA LYS A 41 9.98 14.99 -7.48
C LYS A 41 9.54 15.57 -6.14
N ASP A 42 8.60 16.52 -6.15
CA ASP A 42 8.11 17.16 -4.93
C ASP A 42 7.46 16.16 -3.96
N VAL A 43 6.74 15.15 -4.48
CA VAL A 43 6.19 14.06 -3.66
C VAL A 43 7.33 13.33 -2.94
N LYS A 44 8.41 12.98 -3.64
CA LYS A 44 9.52 12.23 -3.04
C LYS A 44 10.39 13.07 -2.13
N ASP A 45 10.58 14.34 -2.43
CA ASP A 45 11.28 15.27 -1.55
C ASP A 45 10.49 15.52 -0.25
N GLU A 46 9.15 15.51 -0.30
CA GLU A 46 8.32 15.60 0.90
C GLU A 46 8.33 14.28 1.69
N GLU A 47 8.16 13.12 1.03
CA GLU A 47 8.30 11.81 1.69
C GLU A 47 9.68 11.64 2.36
N ALA A 48 10.75 12.19 1.78
CA ALA A 48 12.08 12.12 2.37
C ALA A 48 12.21 12.83 3.73
N LYS A 49 11.29 13.76 4.03
CA LYS A 49 11.25 14.52 5.29
C LYS A 49 10.33 13.88 6.33
N ASP A 50 9.56 12.86 5.96
CA ASP A 50 8.59 12.24 6.86
C ASP A 50 9.28 11.69 8.12
N THR A 51 8.78 12.08 9.29
CA THR A 51 9.12 11.47 10.58
C THR A 51 7.98 10.59 11.09
N PHE A 52 8.27 9.64 11.98
CA PHE A 52 7.24 8.75 12.54
C PHE A 52 6.08 9.52 13.19
N SER A 53 6.38 10.50 14.05
CA SER A 53 5.38 11.24 14.81
C SER A 53 4.50 12.11 13.89
N GLU A 54 5.11 12.78 12.90
CA GLU A 54 4.36 13.61 11.95
C GLU A 54 3.40 12.78 11.11
N VAL A 55 3.87 11.69 10.49
CA VAL A 55 3.01 10.87 9.62
C VAL A 55 1.92 10.13 10.39
N LEU A 56 2.16 9.80 11.67
CA LEU A 56 1.14 9.26 12.56
C LEU A 56 0.07 10.32 12.89
N GLY A 57 0.49 11.55 13.20
CA GLY A 57 -0.40 12.69 13.43
C GLY A 57 -1.22 13.07 12.19
N GLU A 58 -0.61 13.01 11.00
CA GLU A 58 -1.27 13.23 9.72
C GLU A 58 -2.18 12.07 9.27
N LYS A 59 -2.27 11.00 10.07
CA LYS A 59 -3.09 9.81 9.83
C LYS A 59 -2.71 9.06 8.54
N ARG A 60 -1.41 9.05 8.22
CA ARG A 60 -0.82 8.36 7.07
C ARG A 60 -0.02 7.12 7.44
N MET A 61 0.27 6.93 8.73
CA MET A 61 1.05 5.77 9.18
C MET A 61 0.26 4.48 9.01
N THR A 62 0.90 3.47 8.44
CA THR A 62 0.37 2.10 8.37
C THR A 62 1.24 1.17 9.18
N VAL A 63 0.64 0.13 9.75
CA VAL A 63 1.37 -0.93 10.42
C VAL A 63 0.95 -2.31 9.93
N ARG A 64 1.94 -3.17 9.74
CA ARG A 64 1.73 -4.60 9.52
C ARG A 64 2.52 -5.41 10.53
N ALA A 65 1.83 -6.28 11.24
CA ALA A 65 2.47 -7.29 12.07
C ALA A 65 2.79 -8.54 11.24
N MET A 66 4.04 -9.00 11.30
CA MET A 66 4.57 -10.18 10.63
C MET A 66 4.94 -11.22 11.68
N ALA A 67 4.21 -12.34 11.74
CA ALA A 67 4.50 -13.39 12.71
C ALA A 67 5.89 -14.01 12.46
N ASP A 68 6.75 -14.01 13.49
CA ASP A 68 8.15 -14.42 13.37
C ASP A 68 8.30 -15.93 13.11
N ASN A 69 7.29 -16.73 13.45
CA ASN A 69 7.26 -18.17 13.15
C ASN A 69 7.31 -18.48 11.64
N ARG A 70 7.09 -17.48 10.78
CA ARG A 70 7.24 -17.58 9.33
C ARG A 70 8.62 -17.10 8.83
N GLY A 71 9.37 -16.34 9.63
CA GLY A 71 10.66 -15.76 9.26
C GLY A 71 10.64 -15.02 7.91
N ASP A 72 11.78 -15.00 7.23
CA ASP A 72 11.91 -14.52 5.84
C ASP A 72 11.48 -15.56 4.79
N LYS A 73 10.69 -16.57 5.18
CA LYS A 73 10.30 -17.63 4.25
C LYS A 73 9.43 -17.05 3.13
N VAL A 74 9.77 -17.48 1.91
CA VAL A 74 8.89 -17.37 0.76
C VAL A 74 7.91 -18.53 0.85
N LEU A 75 6.63 -18.23 0.96
CA LEU A 75 5.57 -19.24 1.04
C LEU A 75 5.02 -19.50 -0.35
N GLU A 76 4.67 -20.76 -0.63
CA GLU A 76 3.83 -21.10 -1.77
C GLU A 76 2.49 -21.61 -1.27
N PHE A 77 1.40 -21.10 -1.83
CA PHE A 77 0.08 -21.65 -1.55
C PHE A 77 -0.80 -21.61 -2.80
N GLN A 78 -1.73 -22.56 -2.86
CA GLN A 78 -2.76 -22.57 -3.89
C GLN A 78 -3.73 -21.41 -3.64
N VAL A 79 -4.10 -20.74 -4.73
CA VAL A 79 -5.04 -19.62 -4.68
C VAL A 79 -6.37 -20.06 -5.27
N LYS A 80 -7.47 -19.51 -4.75
CA LYS A 80 -8.80 -19.76 -5.31
C LYS A 80 -8.99 -18.92 -6.57
N ALA A 81 -9.68 -19.45 -7.56
CA ALA A 81 -10.10 -18.65 -8.71
C ALA A 81 -11.12 -17.59 -8.26
N GLU A 82 -11.10 -16.43 -8.92
CA GLU A 82 -12.13 -15.42 -8.72
C GLU A 82 -13.53 -15.99 -9.00
N GLY A 83 -14.47 -15.68 -8.09
CA GLY A 83 -15.86 -16.16 -8.16
C GLY A 83 -16.05 -17.66 -7.89
N ALA A 84 -15.00 -18.42 -7.55
CA ALA A 84 -15.13 -19.84 -7.29
C ALA A 84 -15.81 -20.14 -5.94
N GLU A 85 -16.54 -21.26 -5.88
CA GLU A 85 -17.15 -21.76 -4.65
C GLU A 85 -16.11 -22.00 -3.54
N PRO A 86 -16.51 -21.96 -2.25
CA PRO A 86 -15.64 -22.35 -1.15
C PRO A 86 -15.01 -23.73 -1.44
N ASN A 87 -13.68 -23.80 -1.37
CA ASN A 87 -12.84 -25.00 -1.56
C ASN A 87 -12.45 -25.35 -3.01
N VAL A 88 -12.87 -24.58 -4.01
CA VAL A 88 -12.33 -24.73 -5.36
C VAL A 88 -10.98 -24.01 -5.45
N GLN A 89 -9.89 -24.78 -5.43
CA GLN A 89 -8.53 -24.27 -5.61
C GLN A 89 -8.15 -24.33 -7.09
N THR A 90 -7.29 -23.42 -7.55
CA THR A 90 -6.65 -23.54 -8.86
C THR A 90 -5.39 -24.38 -8.73
N ASP A 91 -4.98 -25.05 -9.81
CA ASP A 91 -3.66 -25.70 -9.90
C ASP A 91 -2.50 -24.69 -9.84
N ARG A 92 -2.78 -23.39 -9.96
CA ARG A 92 -1.79 -22.33 -9.89
C ARG A 92 -1.41 -22.01 -8.44
N LYS A 93 -0.10 -22.04 -8.17
CA LYS A 93 0.50 -21.63 -6.90
C LYS A 93 0.93 -20.17 -6.96
N MET A 94 0.77 -19.46 -5.86
CA MET A 94 1.33 -18.13 -5.67
C MET A 94 2.51 -18.19 -4.70
N THR A 95 3.62 -17.61 -5.14
CA THR A 95 4.78 -17.29 -4.30
C THR A 95 4.48 -16.06 -3.47
N PHE A 96 4.82 -16.05 -2.19
CA PHE A 96 4.53 -14.94 -1.29
C PHE A 96 5.66 -14.68 -0.30
N ALA A 97 6.41 -13.62 -0.54
CA ALA A 97 7.44 -13.13 0.37
C ALA A 97 6.80 -12.24 1.43
N TYR A 98 6.52 -12.82 2.60
CA TYR A 98 5.77 -12.15 3.68
C TYR A 98 6.66 -11.41 4.69
N GLY A 99 7.90 -11.88 4.91
CA GLY A 99 8.79 -11.40 5.97
C GLY A 99 9.51 -10.08 5.67
N VAL A 100 10.49 -9.76 6.52
CA VAL A 100 11.28 -8.50 6.47
C VAL A 100 11.94 -8.33 5.10
N LYS A 101 12.62 -9.36 4.59
CA LYS A 101 13.23 -9.32 3.26
C LYS A 101 12.21 -9.10 2.14
N GLY A 102 11.01 -9.65 2.29
CA GLY A 102 9.90 -9.42 1.35
C GLY A 102 9.41 -7.98 1.36
N VAL A 103 9.37 -7.34 2.53
CA VAL A 103 9.04 -5.92 2.66
C VAL A 103 10.14 -5.04 2.07
N GLN A 104 11.41 -5.33 2.34
CA GLN A 104 12.54 -4.60 1.74
C GLN A 104 12.53 -4.73 0.21
N ALA A 105 12.34 -5.94 -0.32
CA ALA A 105 12.28 -6.17 -1.76
C ALA A 105 11.09 -5.46 -2.44
N ARG A 106 10.01 -5.15 -1.70
CA ARG A 106 8.92 -4.29 -2.19
C ARG A 106 9.35 -2.82 -2.30
N GLY A 107 10.33 -2.38 -1.51
CA GLY A 107 10.96 -1.06 -1.61
C GLY A 107 11.90 -0.89 -2.80
N THR A 108 12.27 -1.97 -3.50
CA THR A 108 13.19 -1.96 -4.65
C THR A 108 12.40 -1.81 -5.98
N PRO A 109 12.43 -0.64 -6.65
CA PRO A 109 11.61 -0.38 -7.83
C PRO A 109 11.87 -1.32 -9.02
N GLU A 110 13.11 -1.77 -9.17
CA GLU A 110 13.59 -2.64 -10.24
C GLU A 110 12.83 -3.97 -10.26
N ASN A 111 12.43 -4.48 -9.10
CA ASN A 111 11.63 -5.70 -8.99
C ASN A 111 10.26 -5.58 -9.66
N PHE A 112 9.73 -4.35 -9.82
CA PHE A 112 8.45 -4.11 -10.48
C PHE A 112 8.62 -3.67 -11.93
N VAL A 113 9.62 -2.83 -12.23
CA VAL A 113 9.95 -2.43 -13.60
C VAL A 113 10.29 -3.66 -14.45
N ASN A 114 11.09 -4.58 -13.90
CA ASN A 114 11.51 -5.82 -14.55
C ASN A 114 10.50 -6.97 -14.38
N LYS A 115 9.26 -6.68 -13.97
CA LYS A 115 8.16 -7.64 -13.81
C LYS A 115 8.48 -8.85 -12.93
N GLN A 116 9.38 -8.71 -11.95
CA GLN A 116 9.77 -9.79 -11.02
C GLN A 116 8.76 -10.01 -9.88
N LYS A 117 7.71 -9.17 -9.78
CA LYS A 117 6.69 -9.22 -8.71
C LYS A 117 6.22 -10.65 -8.39
N ASN A 118 5.77 -11.41 -9.40
CA ASN A 118 5.20 -12.75 -9.18
C ASN A 118 6.28 -13.75 -8.78
N LYS A 119 7.43 -13.73 -9.46
CA LYS A 119 8.57 -14.62 -9.15
C LYS A 119 9.06 -14.45 -7.72
N LEU A 120 9.12 -13.21 -7.25
CA LEU A 120 9.59 -12.86 -5.91
C LEU A 120 8.47 -12.83 -4.86
N GLY A 121 7.22 -13.09 -5.24
CA GLY A 121 6.07 -13.06 -4.36
C GLY A 121 5.80 -11.70 -3.70
N LEU A 122 6.09 -10.59 -4.40
CA LEU A 122 5.99 -9.22 -3.91
C LEU A 122 4.57 -8.65 -4.08
N HIS A 123 3.58 -9.44 -3.69
CA HIS A 123 2.17 -9.08 -3.76
C HIS A 123 1.78 -8.02 -2.72
N GLU A 124 0.65 -7.37 -2.93
CA GLU A 124 0.05 -6.40 -2.01
C GLU A 124 -0.15 -7.03 -0.62
N LEU A 125 0.02 -6.27 0.47
CA LEU A 125 -0.09 -6.75 1.84
C LEU A 125 -1.28 -6.11 2.55
N SER A 126 -1.92 -6.82 3.48
CA SER A 126 -2.81 -6.16 4.45
C SER A 126 -2.01 -5.29 5.43
N ALA A 127 -2.62 -4.22 5.90
CA ALA A 127 -2.09 -3.39 6.96
C ALA A 127 -3.24 -2.75 7.72
N SER A 128 -2.93 -2.22 8.90
CA SER A 128 -3.82 -1.34 9.63
C SER A 128 -3.40 0.10 9.38
N LEU A 129 -4.37 0.96 9.06
CA LEU A 129 -4.16 2.40 9.00
C LEU A 129 -4.32 2.99 10.40
N LEU A 130 -3.28 3.69 10.86
CA LEU A 130 -3.22 4.25 12.20
C LEU A 130 -3.74 5.69 12.23
N THR A 131 -4.32 6.06 13.37
CA THR A 131 -4.56 7.46 13.75
C THR A 131 -3.79 7.79 15.02
N GLY A 132 -3.14 8.96 15.05
CA GLY A 132 -2.43 9.47 16.23
C GLY A 132 -3.34 9.68 17.44
N ASP A 133 -4.62 9.99 17.22
CA ASP A 133 -5.61 10.32 18.27
C ASP A 133 -5.82 9.21 19.32
N ARG A 134 -5.43 7.97 19.00
CA ARG A 134 -5.71 6.77 19.80
C ARG A 134 -4.46 6.06 20.32
N GLY A 135 -3.27 6.49 19.89
CA GLY A 135 -2.02 5.75 20.12
C GLY A 135 -2.03 4.31 19.57
N LEU A 136 -0.94 3.58 19.73
CA LEU A 136 -0.76 2.21 19.25
C LEU A 136 -1.50 1.14 20.09
N ALA A 137 -1.93 1.47 21.32
CA ALA A 137 -2.53 0.52 22.26
C ALA A 137 -3.98 0.11 21.90
N GLN A 138 -4.76 0.99 21.27
CA GLN A 138 -6.22 0.89 21.19
C GLN A 138 -6.73 0.11 19.97
N ASN A 139 -6.48 -1.20 19.91
CA ASN A 139 -6.99 -2.12 18.87
C ASN A 139 -6.61 -1.78 17.40
N GLN A 140 -5.78 -0.77 17.19
CA GLN A 140 -5.29 -0.38 15.86
C GLN A 140 -4.32 -1.39 15.26
N ILE A 141 -3.69 -2.22 16.10
CA ILE A 141 -2.68 -3.20 15.68
C ILE A 141 -3.16 -4.61 15.99
N LYS A 142 -2.89 -5.54 15.07
CA LYS A 142 -3.05 -6.97 15.33
C LYS A 142 -1.83 -7.50 16.08
N TYR A 143 -2.05 -8.02 17.28
CA TYR A 143 -0.99 -8.57 18.11
C TYR A 143 -0.78 -10.06 17.84
N TYR A 144 0.48 -10.45 17.77
CA TYR A 144 0.92 -11.84 17.75
C TYR A 144 1.94 -12.04 18.88
N ALA A 145 2.00 -13.26 19.43
CA ALA A 145 2.92 -13.60 20.52
C ALA A 145 4.39 -13.33 20.18
N SER A 146 4.77 -13.56 18.92
CA SER A 146 6.07 -13.18 18.38
C SER A 146 5.89 -12.63 16.97
N ALA A 147 6.17 -11.33 16.81
CA ALA A 147 6.06 -10.66 15.53
C ALA A 147 6.99 -9.46 15.41
N THR A 148 7.42 -9.26 14.17
CA THR A 148 8.04 -8.04 13.70
C THR A 148 6.95 -7.12 13.14
N TYR A 149 6.87 -5.89 13.62
CA TYR A 149 5.93 -4.90 13.12
C TYR A 149 6.65 -3.98 12.15
N VAL A 150 6.02 -3.72 11.00
CA VAL A 150 6.52 -2.83 9.96
C VAL A 150 5.65 -1.59 9.95
N PHE A 151 6.25 -0.44 10.20
CA PHE A 151 5.63 0.86 10.04
C PHE A 151 6.06 1.50 8.73
N MET A 152 5.11 2.00 7.97
CA MET A 152 5.35 2.60 6.66
C MET A 152 4.33 3.72 6.40
N PRO A 153 4.76 4.92 5.96
CA PRO A 153 3.84 5.99 5.64
C PRO A 153 3.14 5.72 4.30
N LEU A 154 1.91 6.21 4.19
CA LEU A 154 1.27 6.44 2.91
C LEU A 154 1.61 7.84 2.39
N PRO A 155 1.61 8.04 1.06
CA PRO A 155 1.53 9.38 0.49
C PRO A 155 0.26 10.10 0.94
N ARG A 156 0.21 11.42 0.75
CA ARG A 156 -1.00 12.19 0.99
C ARG A 156 -2.12 11.74 0.02
N GLU A 157 -3.38 11.89 0.45
CA GLU A 157 -4.54 11.42 -0.33
C GLU A 157 -4.63 12.11 -1.68
N GLU A 158 -4.29 13.40 -1.73
CA GLU A 158 -4.30 14.22 -2.93
C GLU A 158 -3.30 13.69 -3.97
N ASP A 159 -2.14 13.18 -3.54
CA ASP A 159 -1.16 12.57 -4.43
C ASP A 159 -1.61 11.19 -4.94
N LEU A 160 -2.32 10.43 -4.10
CA LEU A 160 -2.97 9.18 -4.53
C LEU A 160 -4.11 9.44 -5.53
N GLN A 161 -4.85 10.55 -5.39
CA GLN A 161 -5.89 10.97 -6.33
C GLN A 161 -5.29 11.29 -7.69
N VAL A 162 -4.24 12.13 -7.73
CA VAL A 162 -3.50 12.44 -8.96
C VAL A 162 -3.00 11.15 -9.62
N PHE A 163 -2.32 10.28 -8.86
CA PHE A 163 -1.82 9.03 -9.40
C PHE A 163 -2.94 8.11 -9.90
N ALA A 164 -4.09 8.07 -9.22
CA ALA A 164 -5.23 7.27 -9.65
C ALA A 164 -5.76 7.70 -11.03
N VAL A 165 -5.83 9.01 -11.29
CA VAL A 165 -6.19 9.57 -12.61
C VAL A 165 -5.14 9.18 -13.66
N LEU A 166 -3.86 9.47 -13.40
CA LEU A 166 -2.76 9.15 -14.32
C LEU A 166 -2.72 7.66 -14.70
N ASN A 167 -2.86 6.78 -13.70
CA ASN A 167 -2.90 5.34 -13.89
C ASN A 167 -4.20 4.85 -14.57
N GLY A 168 -5.29 5.59 -14.46
CA GLY A 168 -6.51 5.37 -15.24
C GLY A 168 -6.26 5.64 -16.72
N ILE A 169 -5.74 6.83 -17.03
CA ILE A 169 -5.37 7.25 -18.39
C ILE A 169 -4.40 6.24 -19.00
N ALA A 170 -3.31 5.87 -18.30
CA ALA A 170 -2.28 4.96 -18.83
C ALA A 170 -2.79 3.55 -19.16
N LYS A 171 -3.91 3.12 -18.57
CA LYS A 171 -4.52 1.81 -18.86
C LYS A 171 -5.43 1.84 -20.08
N THR A 172 -6.12 2.95 -20.32
CA THR A 172 -7.12 3.08 -21.38
C THR A 172 -6.57 3.73 -22.63
N SER A 173 -5.64 4.65 -22.47
CA SER A 173 -5.09 5.52 -23.49
C SER A 173 -3.63 5.87 -23.15
N GLY A 174 -3.05 6.81 -23.87
CA GLY A 174 -1.72 7.32 -23.58
C GLY A 174 -0.62 6.74 -24.46
N SER A 175 0.37 7.57 -24.76
CA SER A 175 1.57 7.22 -25.50
C SER A 175 2.42 6.20 -24.73
N LYS A 176 3.35 5.54 -25.42
CA LYS A 176 4.24 4.57 -24.79
C LYS A 176 5.11 5.24 -23.71
N LYS A 177 5.66 6.43 -23.99
CA LYS A 177 6.48 7.20 -23.03
C LYS A 177 5.71 7.48 -21.74
N PHE A 178 4.48 8.02 -21.87
CA PHE A 178 3.61 8.27 -20.72
C PHE A 178 3.33 7.00 -19.90
N LYS A 179 2.96 5.90 -20.57
CA LYS A 179 2.67 4.61 -19.90
C LYS A 179 3.87 4.07 -19.14
N ASP A 180 5.07 4.17 -19.72
CA ASP A 180 6.31 3.73 -19.07
C ASP A 180 6.67 4.64 -17.89
N TYR A 181 6.44 5.96 -17.99
CA TYR A 181 6.61 6.91 -16.88
C TYR A 181 5.66 6.63 -15.71
N VAL A 182 4.37 6.44 -15.98
CA VAL A 182 3.38 6.07 -14.95
C VAL A 182 3.72 4.72 -14.32
N ARG A 183 4.28 3.77 -15.09
CA ARG A 183 4.78 2.49 -14.55
C ARG A 183 5.96 2.70 -13.60
N MET A 184 6.87 3.62 -13.91
CA MET A 184 7.99 4.00 -13.03
C MET A 184 7.47 4.63 -11.73
N ILE A 185 6.50 5.55 -11.78
CA ILE A 185 5.85 6.06 -10.57
C ILE A 185 5.21 4.91 -9.78
N ALA A 186 4.48 4.01 -10.46
CA ALA A 186 3.83 2.87 -9.83
C ALA A 186 4.80 1.85 -9.21
N SER A 187 6.07 1.82 -9.61
CA SER A 187 7.10 0.99 -8.98
C SER A 187 7.72 1.65 -7.74
N LYS A 188 7.54 2.96 -7.56
CA LYS A 188 8.09 3.74 -6.46
C LYS A 188 7.07 4.29 -5.48
N LEU A 189 5.79 4.39 -5.85
CA LEU A 189 4.73 4.96 -5.02
C LEU A 189 4.02 3.91 -4.16
N THR A 190 4.15 4.02 -2.84
CA THR A 190 3.32 3.24 -1.90
C THR A 190 1.86 3.66 -2.06
N ARG A 191 0.95 2.70 -2.19
CA ARG A 191 -0.47 3.03 -2.46
C ARG A 191 -1.44 2.05 -1.84
N VAL A 192 -2.60 2.57 -1.47
CA VAL A 192 -3.73 1.77 -1.02
C VAL A 192 -4.50 1.23 -2.24
N LYS A 193 -4.95 -0.01 -2.16
CA LYS A 193 -5.69 -0.72 -3.22
C LYS A 193 -7.12 -1.04 -2.84
N SER A 194 -7.36 -1.15 -1.54
CA SER A 194 -8.66 -1.40 -0.92
C SER A 194 -8.57 -0.86 0.50
N ALA A 195 -9.63 -0.25 1.01
CA ALA A 195 -9.70 0.29 2.36
C ALA A 195 -11.07 0.03 2.96
N TYR A 196 -11.09 -0.34 4.24
CA TYR A 196 -12.31 -0.58 4.98
C TYR A 196 -12.08 -0.22 6.45
N GLU A 197 -13.11 0.31 7.09
CA GLU A 197 -13.02 0.77 8.48
C GLU A 197 -12.88 -0.40 9.47
N TYR A 198 -13.33 -1.61 9.10
CA TYR A 198 -13.16 -2.83 9.90
C TYR A 198 -12.17 -3.82 9.25
N ASP A 199 -12.13 -5.06 9.76
CA ASP A 199 -11.47 -6.19 9.11
C ASP A 199 -12.22 -6.55 7.81
N MET A 200 -11.48 -6.67 6.71
CA MET A 200 -12.00 -7.02 5.40
C MET A 200 -12.01 -8.54 5.17
N GLY A 201 -11.31 -9.33 5.98
CA GLY A 201 -11.22 -10.79 5.81
C GLY A 201 -10.72 -11.21 4.42
N THR A 202 -9.94 -10.35 3.75
CA THR A 202 -9.61 -10.53 2.32
C THR A 202 -8.61 -11.64 2.09
N THR A 203 -8.74 -12.34 0.95
CA THR A 203 -7.80 -13.36 0.50
C THR A 203 -7.20 -12.99 -0.85
N TYR A 204 -6.19 -13.75 -1.28
CA TYR A 204 -5.76 -13.72 -2.67
C TYR A 204 -6.74 -14.48 -3.55
N CYS A 205 -6.95 -13.96 -4.75
CA CYS A 205 -7.69 -14.61 -5.83
C CYS A 205 -6.82 -14.65 -7.09
N ASP A 206 -6.88 -15.74 -7.83
CA ASP A 206 -6.36 -15.83 -9.19
C ASP A 206 -7.40 -15.29 -10.16
N ILE A 207 -7.01 -14.27 -10.92
CA ILE A 207 -7.84 -13.57 -11.90
C ILE A 207 -7.33 -13.76 -13.33
N ALA A 208 -6.45 -14.74 -13.56
CA ALA A 208 -6.09 -15.14 -14.91
C ALA A 208 -7.20 -15.99 -15.53
N ASP A 209 -7.42 -15.84 -16.83
CA ASP A 209 -8.51 -16.51 -17.54
C ASP A 209 -8.47 -18.03 -17.33
N ARG A 210 -9.65 -18.62 -17.08
CA ARG A 210 -9.77 -20.06 -16.85
C ARG A 210 -9.30 -20.83 -18.10
N GLY A 211 -8.52 -21.89 -17.88
CA GLY A 211 -8.01 -22.73 -18.97
C GLY A 211 -6.76 -22.20 -19.69
N THR A 212 -6.27 -21.00 -19.36
CA THR A 212 -5.01 -20.52 -19.94
C THR A 212 -3.81 -21.23 -19.31
N GLN A 213 -2.92 -21.80 -20.13
CA GLN A 213 -1.62 -22.25 -19.67
C GLN A 213 -0.69 -21.04 -19.57
N GLY A 214 -0.62 -20.46 -18.37
CA GLY A 214 0.16 -19.25 -18.13
C GLY A 214 0.32 -18.96 -16.64
N PRO A 215 1.22 -18.03 -16.29
CA PRO A 215 1.43 -17.64 -14.91
C PRO A 215 0.13 -17.05 -14.33
N GLY A 216 -0.20 -17.45 -13.10
CA GLY A 216 -1.37 -16.92 -12.40
C GLY A 216 -1.30 -15.40 -12.23
N LYS A 217 -2.46 -14.76 -12.13
CA LYS A 217 -2.58 -13.32 -11.93
C LYS A 217 -3.26 -13.08 -10.61
N PHE A 218 -2.45 -12.96 -9.56
CA PHE A 218 -2.96 -12.90 -8.20
C PHE A 218 -3.26 -11.48 -7.75
N ARG A 219 -4.45 -11.27 -7.17
CA ARG A 219 -4.86 -10.00 -6.56
C ARG A 219 -5.38 -10.24 -5.15
N TYR A 220 -4.98 -9.36 -4.24
CA TYR A 220 -5.47 -9.32 -2.87
C TYR A 220 -6.62 -8.31 -2.78
N GLY A 221 -7.67 -8.65 -2.04
CA GLY A 221 -8.78 -7.71 -1.79
C GLY A 221 -9.92 -7.72 -2.82
N LEU A 222 -9.97 -8.72 -3.71
CA LEU A 222 -11.10 -8.95 -4.63
C LEU A 222 -12.18 -9.87 -4.06
N SER A 223 -11.91 -10.45 -2.91
CA SER A 223 -12.86 -11.20 -2.10
C SER A 223 -12.75 -10.70 -0.68
N GLY A 224 -13.66 -11.12 0.18
CA GLY A 224 -13.57 -10.87 1.61
C GLY A 224 -14.95 -10.90 2.22
N THR A 225 -14.98 -10.39 3.44
CA THR A 225 -16.18 -10.30 4.23
C THR A 225 -16.48 -8.86 4.62
N VAL A 226 -17.74 -8.61 4.95
CA VAL A 226 -18.26 -7.36 5.49
C VAL A 226 -18.72 -7.67 6.90
N SER A 227 -18.00 -7.14 7.88
CA SER A 227 -18.49 -7.07 9.25
C SER A 227 -19.22 -5.74 9.41
N SER A 228 -20.51 -5.78 9.71
CA SER A 228 -21.28 -4.59 10.10
C SER A 228 -21.35 -4.49 11.62
N PRO A 229 -21.35 -3.28 12.20
CA PRO A 229 -21.62 -3.09 13.63
C PRO A 229 -22.87 -3.86 14.07
N GLY A 230 -22.76 -4.61 15.16
CA GLY A 230 -23.87 -5.40 15.72
C GLY A 230 -24.15 -6.73 15.03
N LYS A 231 -23.52 -7.06 13.89
CA LYS A 231 -23.66 -8.40 13.26
C LYS A 231 -22.55 -9.34 13.72
N LYS A 232 -22.92 -10.47 14.32
CA LYS A 232 -21.98 -11.52 14.72
C LYS A 232 -21.39 -12.31 13.55
N VAL A 233 -22.08 -12.33 12.41
CA VAL A 233 -21.66 -13.08 11.22
C VAL A 233 -21.29 -12.10 10.12
N ALA A 234 -20.06 -12.21 9.62
CA ALA A 234 -19.60 -11.44 8.48
C ALA A 234 -20.17 -12.06 7.19
N SER A 235 -20.73 -11.24 6.30
CA SER A 235 -21.24 -11.68 4.99
C SER A 235 -20.18 -11.51 3.91
N LYS A 236 -20.28 -12.24 2.80
CA LYS A 236 -19.39 -12.04 1.64
C LYS A 236 -19.57 -10.61 1.10
N ALA A 237 -18.47 -9.93 0.75
CA ALA A 237 -18.54 -8.64 0.08
C ALA A 237 -19.05 -8.80 -1.35
N ASP A 238 -20.02 -7.98 -1.74
CA ASP A 238 -20.52 -7.89 -3.11
C ASP A 238 -19.69 -6.91 -3.95
N ASP A 239 -20.01 -6.79 -5.24
CA ASP A 239 -19.27 -5.93 -6.17
C ASP A 239 -19.37 -4.44 -5.82
N LEU A 240 -20.52 -4.01 -5.27
CA LEU A 240 -20.73 -2.63 -4.83
C LEU A 240 -19.82 -2.29 -3.64
N GLU A 241 -19.72 -3.19 -2.67
CA GLU A 241 -18.83 -3.04 -1.54
C GLU A 241 -17.36 -3.08 -1.96
N ILE A 242 -16.99 -3.99 -2.86
CA ILE A 242 -15.62 -4.04 -3.41
C ILE A 242 -15.29 -2.73 -4.15
N ALA A 243 -16.23 -2.18 -4.91
CA ALA A 243 -16.07 -0.88 -5.58
C ALA A 243 -15.93 0.26 -4.55
N ARG A 244 -16.76 0.26 -3.50
CA ARG A 244 -16.69 1.25 -2.42
C ARG A 244 -15.34 1.22 -1.72
N ARG A 245 -14.81 0.03 -1.40
CA ARG A 245 -13.46 -0.11 -0.79
C ARG A 245 -12.34 0.42 -1.67
N LYS A 246 -12.48 0.29 -2.99
CA LYS A 246 -11.52 0.89 -3.96
C LYS A 246 -11.62 2.41 -4.01
N GLN A 247 -12.83 2.97 -3.87
CA GLN A 247 -13.02 4.42 -3.75
C GLN A 247 -12.42 4.93 -2.43
N LEU A 248 -12.69 4.25 -1.32
CA LEU A 248 -12.10 4.55 -0.01
C LEU A 248 -10.57 4.43 -0.03
N ALA A 249 -9.98 3.57 -0.85
CA ALA A 249 -8.51 3.48 -0.96
C ALA A 249 -7.86 4.81 -1.42
N ILE A 250 -8.58 5.62 -2.21
CA ILE A 250 -8.10 6.92 -2.67
C ILE A 250 -8.29 7.99 -1.59
N LYS A 251 -9.33 7.85 -0.76
CA LYS A 251 -9.67 8.71 0.37
C LYS A 251 -9.54 7.96 1.70
N TYR A 252 -8.39 7.32 1.91
CA TYR A 252 -8.20 6.33 2.97
C TYR A 252 -8.42 6.87 4.38
N LYS A 253 -8.24 8.17 4.63
CA LYS A 253 -8.46 8.80 5.94
C LYS A 253 -9.93 8.77 6.35
N SER A 254 -10.86 8.66 5.40
CA SER A 254 -12.30 8.61 5.71
C SER A 254 -12.73 7.32 6.42
N ILE A 255 -11.88 6.28 6.47
CA ILE A 255 -12.18 5.04 7.19
C ILE A 255 -11.88 5.12 8.70
N LEU A 256 -11.20 6.19 9.15
CA LEU A 256 -10.68 6.30 10.51
C LEU A 256 -11.73 6.69 11.56
N SER A 257 -13.00 6.81 11.19
CA SER A 257 -14.10 7.31 12.02
C SER A 257 -14.65 6.30 13.03
N SER A 258 -14.46 5.00 12.81
CA SER A 258 -15.23 3.94 13.47
C SER A 258 -14.64 3.43 14.79
N GLY A 259 -13.46 3.89 15.20
CA GLY A 259 -12.78 3.35 16.38
C GLY A 259 -12.29 1.90 16.20
N ALA A 260 -12.38 1.33 14.99
CA ALA A 260 -11.92 -0.02 14.68
C ALA A 260 -10.46 -0.05 14.18
N ARG A 261 -10.03 -1.21 13.65
CA ARG A 261 -8.65 -1.52 13.24
C ARG A 261 -8.28 -0.98 11.85
N ASN A 262 -9.23 -0.46 11.08
CA ASN A 262 -9.02 0.21 9.78
C ASN A 262 -8.14 -0.61 8.83
N GLU A 263 -8.64 -1.73 8.32
CA GLU A 263 -7.84 -2.57 7.43
C GLU A 263 -7.73 -1.97 6.02
N ILE A 264 -6.52 -1.98 5.49
CA ILE A 264 -6.20 -1.57 4.14
C ILE A 264 -5.37 -2.64 3.42
N VAL A 265 -5.49 -2.69 2.10
CA VAL A 265 -4.59 -3.44 1.23
C VAL A 265 -3.59 -2.46 0.62
N VAL A 266 -2.30 -2.68 0.86
CA VAL A 266 -1.23 -1.76 0.47
C VAL A 266 -0.26 -2.41 -0.50
N ALA A 267 0.07 -1.69 -1.57
CA ALA A 267 1.24 -1.96 -2.37
C ALA A 267 2.40 -1.11 -1.82
N TYR A 268 3.12 -1.62 -0.82
CA TYR A 268 4.32 -0.96 -0.30
C TYR A 268 5.38 -0.81 -1.38
N ARG A 269 5.99 0.36 -1.50
CA ARG A 269 7.07 0.70 -2.43
C ARG A 269 8.10 1.57 -1.72
N GLN A 270 9.12 2.02 -2.46
CA GLN A 270 10.13 2.96 -1.98
C GLN A 270 9.48 4.18 -1.32
N HIS A 271 9.96 4.60 -0.15
CA HIS A 271 9.55 5.85 0.48
C HIS A 271 10.67 6.87 0.42
N GLY A 272 10.35 8.12 0.10
CA GLY A 272 11.34 9.13 -0.29
C GLY A 272 12.21 8.64 -1.46
N ASP A 273 13.47 9.02 -1.51
CA ASP A 273 14.46 8.51 -2.46
C ASP A 273 15.03 7.12 -2.09
N GLY A 274 14.52 6.50 -1.03
CA GLY A 274 15.01 5.23 -0.48
C GLY A 274 16.08 5.38 0.60
N THR A 275 16.46 6.59 1.01
CA THR A 275 17.38 6.82 2.12
C THR A 275 16.68 7.15 3.45
N THR A 276 15.35 7.10 3.48
CA THR A 276 14.56 7.39 4.68
C THR A 276 14.68 6.29 5.75
N CYS A 277 14.21 6.58 6.96
CA CYS A 277 14.08 5.58 8.02
C CYS A 277 12.98 4.53 7.78
N PHE A 278 12.20 4.67 6.69
CA PHE A 278 11.09 3.78 6.36
C PHE A 278 11.47 2.77 5.27
N PRO A 279 10.99 1.51 5.35
CA PRO A 279 10.13 0.96 6.39
C PRO A 279 10.86 0.81 7.75
N LEU A 280 10.13 1.11 8.83
CA LEU A 280 10.65 1.03 10.19
C LEU A 280 10.21 -0.29 10.82
N PHE A 281 11.18 -1.11 11.22
CA PHE A 281 10.93 -2.43 11.81
C PHE A 281 11.00 -2.34 13.34
N THR A 282 10.05 -2.98 14.02
CA THR A 282 10.06 -3.08 15.49
C THR A 282 9.68 -4.46 15.97
N ARG A 283 10.00 -4.73 17.24
CA ARG A 283 9.40 -5.84 18.01
C ARG A 283 8.64 -5.25 19.18
N ARG A 284 7.61 -5.95 19.66
CA ARG A 284 6.86 -5.50 20.85
C ARG A 284 7.50 -6.04 22.12
N GLU A 285 7.77 -5.16 23.08
CA GLU A 285 8.28 -5.47 24.42
C GLU A 285 7.44 -4.72 25.46
N GLY A 286 6.39 -5.38 25.97
CA GLY A 286 5.43 -4.76 26.89
C GLY A 286 4.66 -3.60 26.22
N THR A 287 4.94 -2.39 26.70
CA THR A 287 4.37 -1.11 26.21
C THR A 287 5.28 -0.39 25.22
N LEU A 288 6.42 -0.98 24.86
CA LEU A 288 7.35 -0.40 23.90
C LEU A 288 7.40 -1.22 22.62
N PHE A 289 7.75 -0.55 21.54
CA PHE A 289 8.12 -1.14 20.26
C PHE A 289 9.57 -0.79 19.94
N PRO A 290 10.58 -1.48 20.52
CA PRO A 290 11.97 -1.27 20.17
C PRO A 290 12.21 -1.35 18.66
N ILE A 291 12.89 -0.33 18.15
CA ILE A 291 13.29 -0.24 16.75
C ILE A 291 14.45 -1.20 16.51
N VAL A 292 14.31 -1.98 15.45
CA VAL A 292 15.31 -2.96 15.04
C VAL A 292 15.70 -2.71 13.59
N SER A 293 16.95 -3.01 13.24
CA SER A 293 17.39 -3.10 11.85
C SER A 293 16.64 -4.22 11.12
N ALA A 294 16.79 -4.26 9.79
CA ALA A 294 16.28 -5.39 9.00
C ALA A 294 16.89 -6.75 9.39
N THR A 295 18.05 -6.76 10.05
CA THR A 295 18.67 -7.97 10.60
C THR A 295 18.22 -8.29 12.03
N GLY A 296 17.32 -7.48 12.61
CA GLY A 296 16.78 -7.65 13.95
C GLY A 296 17.64 -7.07 15.07
N VAL A 297 18.69 -6.31 14.74
CA VAL A 297 19.57 -5.66 15.73
C VAL A 297 18.91 -4.39 16.26
N ARG A 298 18.83 -4.21 17.58
CA ARG A 298 18.25 -3.01 18.17
C ARG A 298 19.06 -1.76 17.82
N THR A 299 18.37 -0.65 17.55
CA THR A 299 19.02 0.63 17.26
C THR A 299 19.32 1.46 18.51
N GLY A 300 18.76 1.08 19.67
CA GLY A 300 18.78 1.90 20.89
C GLY A 300 17.60 2.86 20.99
N GLU A 301 16.63 2.77 20.10
CA GLU A 301 15.40 3.56 20.12
C GLU A 301 14.16 2.67 20.22
N ALA A 302 13.05 3.22 20.68
CA ALA A 302 11.76 2.53 20.77
C ALA A 302 10.60 3.48 20.50
N ILE A 303 9.51 2.95 19.94
CA ILE A 303 8.25 3.67 19.83
C ILE A 303 7.38 3.33 21.05
N THR A 304 6.83 4.33 21.71
CA THR A 304 5.93 4.19 22.85
C THR A 304 4.48 3.93 22.40
N LEU A 305 3.59 3.57 23.34
CA LEU A 305 2.17 3.35 23.01
C LEU A 305 1.44 4.60 22.52
N ASP A 306 1.89 5.80 22.87
CA ASP A 306 1.38 7.09 22.37
C ASP A 306 2.06 7.52 21.06
N GLY A 307 2.96 6.71 20.51
CA GLY A 307 3.56 6.93 19.19
C GLY A 307 4.76 7.88 19.20
N GLN A 308 5.43 8.08 20.33
CA GLN A 308 6.66 8.85 20.43
C GLN A 308 7.89 7.95 20.27
N ILE A 309 8.95 8.48 19.65
CA ILE A 309 10.26 7.81 19.62
C ILE A 309 11.07 8.24 20.85
N VAL A 310 11.57 7.27 21.62
CA VAL A 310 12.42 7.49 22.80
C VAL A 310 13.73 6.70 22.68
N LYS A 311 14.81 7.21 23.28
CA LYS A 311 16.08 6.49 23.43
C LYS A 311 15.99 5.51 24.60
N LYS A 312 16.59 4.33 24.45
CA LYS A 312 16.60 3.23 25.44
C LYS A 312 18.03 2.86 25.82
#